data_AF-A0A949UJF4-F1
#
_entry.id   AF-A0A949UJF4-F1
#
_cell.length_a   1.000
_cell.length_b   1.000
_cell.length_c   1.000
_cell.angle_alpha   90.00
_cell.angle_beta   90.00
_cell.angle_gamma   90.00
#
_symmetry.space_group_name_H-M   'P 1'
#
loop_
_entity.id
_entity.type
_entity.pdbx_description
1 polymer ?
#
loop_
_entity_poly.entity_id
_entity_poly.type
_entity_poly.pdbx_seq_one_letter_code
_entity_poly.pdbx_strand_id
1 'polypeptide(L)'
;MVNESETAVIDAEGGNQEYEVIHTKSPLFYDLYERKSELKHQTHYCPGCGHGVAHKLIAEALQDLGVQDRTIFVSPVGCSVFAYYYFDVGNVQVAHGRAPAAATG
;
A
#
# COMPACT_ATOMS: atom_id res chain seq x y z
N MET A 1 -17.78 23.14 -14.63
CA MET A 1 -18.09 23.51 -13.24
C MET A 1 -17.43 22.46 -12.36
N VAL A 2 -16.19 22.72 -11.95
CA VAL A 2 -15.45 21.84 -11.04
C VAL A 2 -16.11 21.98 -9.66
N ASN A 3 -16.43 20.85 -9.04
CA ASN A 3 -16.92 20.85 -7.66
C ASN A 3 -15.74 20.50 -6.76
N GLU A 4 -15.39 21.44 -5.91
CA GLU A 4 -14.45 21.32 -4.80
C GLU A 4 -15.06 20.48 -3.67
N SER A 5 -14.22 20.08 -2.71
CA SER A 5 -14.47 19.25 -1.49
C SER A 5 -14.40 17.74 -1.75
N GLU A 6 -13.45 16.96 -1.20
CA GLU A 6 -12.60 17.11 -0.02
C GLU A 6 -11.20 16.50 -0.27
N THR A 7 -10.17 17.34 -0.31
CA THR A 7 -8.78 16.91 -0.19
C THR A 7 -8.50 16.72 1.29
N ALA A 8 -8.25 15.49 1.73
CA ALA A 8 -7.80 15.21 3.08
C ALA A 8 -6.49 15.97 3.35
N VAL A 9 -6.56 16.83 4.36
CA VAL A 9 -5.48 17.67 4.89
C VAL A 9 -4.31 16.81 5.40
N ILE A 10 -3.10 17.12 4.92
CA ILE A 10 -1.85 16.73 5.58
C ILE A 10 -1.28 17.97 6.25
N ASP A 11 -1.61 18.16 7.53
CA ASP A 11 -1.03 19.21 8.35
C ASP A 11 0.38 18.82 8.79
N ALA A 12 1.39 19.53 8.26
CA ALA A 12 2.69 19.66 8.89
C ALA A 12 3.18 21.11 8.69
N GLU A 13 3.41 21.78 9.81
CA GLU A 13 3.52 23.23 9.94
C GLU A 13 4.59 23.88 9.03
N GLY A 14 4.21 24.99 8.38
CA GLY A 14 5.11 26.12 8.11
C GLY A 14 6.01 26.04 6.88
N GLY A 15 5.46 26.06 5.67
CA GLY A 15 6.23 26.34 4.46
C GLY A 15 5.33 26.67 3.27
N ASN A 16 5.57 27.81 2.63
CA ASN A 16 4.89 28.24 1.40
C ASN A 16 5.24 27.25 0.28
N GLN A 17 4.38 26.26 -0.01
CA GLN A 17 4.64 25.27 -1.05
C GLN A 17 4.22 25.82 -2.41
N GLU A 18 5.16 26.48 -3.09
CA GLU A 18 5.06 26.90 -4.49
C GLU A 18 5.40 25.71 -5.43
N TYR A 19 4.88 24.52 -5.15
CA TYR A 19 5.05 23.33 -6.00
C TYR A 19 3.82 22.42 -5.96
N GLU A 20 3.51 21.81 -7.11
CA GLU A 20 2.44 20.84 -7.25
C GLU A 20 2.97 19.43 -6.98
N VAL A 21 2.35 18.72 -6.03
CA VAL A 21 2.67 17.31 -5.78
C VAL A 21 1.96 16.46 -6.83
N ILE A 22 2.70 16.06 -7.86
CA ILE A 22 2.17 15.20 -8.94
C ILE A 22 2.11 13.72 -8.57
N HIS A 23 2.87 13.28 -7.56
CA HIS A 23 2.91 11.90 -7.10
C HIS A 23 2.89 11.85 -5.58
N THR A 24 2.00 11.05 -5.04
CA THR A 24 1.92 10.76 -3.61
C THR A 24 1.84 9.26 -3.37
N LYS A 25 2.11 8.84 -2.13
CA LYS A 25 1.90 7.47 -1.70
C LYS A 25 0.40 7.16 -1.79
N SER A 26 0.06 6.01 -2.37
CA SER A 26 -1.34 5.56 -2.44
C SER A 26 -1.92 5.39 -1.02
N PRO A 27 -3.17 5.83 -0.78
CA PRO A 27 -3.83 5.67 0.51
C PRO A 27 -4.13 4.21 0.86
N LEU A 28 -4.03 3.28 -0.10
CA LEU A 28 -4.13 1.85 0.19
C LEU A 28 -2.97 1.32 1.03
N PHE A 29 -1.88 2.07 1.17
CA PHE A 29 -0.85 1.74 2.14
C PHE A 29 -1.12 2.42 3.47
N TYR A 30 -1.06 1.68 4.57
CA TYR A 30 -1.11 2.27 5.91
C TYR A 30 0.00 3.31 6.09
N ASP A 31 -0.31 4.42 6.74
CA ASP A 31 0.66 5.49 7.03
C ASP A 31 1.78 5.02 7.96
N LEU A 32 1.44 4.17 8.92
CA LEU A 32 2.34 3.54 9.86
C LEU A 32 2.19 2.03 9.81
N TYR A 33 3.32 1.34 9.72
CA TYR A 33 3.39 -0.12 9.72
C TYR A 33 3.64 -0.66 11.12
N GLU A 34 3.15 -1.86 11.39
CA GLU A 34 3.44 -2.60 12.60
C GLU A 34 4.90 -3.11 12.60
N ARG A 35 5.81 -2.22 13.01
CA ARG A 35 7.25 -2.47 13.12
C ARG A 35 7.79 -1.88 14.42
N LYS A 36 9.09 -2.12 14.67
CA LYS A 36 9.84 -1.45 15.74
C LYS A 36 9.67 0.08 15.63
N SER A 37 9.71 0.77 16.77
CA SER A 37 9.39 2.20 16.90
C SER A 37 9.97 3.08 15.81
N GLU A 38 11.25 2.91 15.53
CA GLU A 38 12.05 3.68 14.58
C GLU A 38 11.81 3.28 13.10
N LEU A 39 11.14 2.16 12.84
CA LEU A 39 10.93 1.58 11.51
C LEU A 39 9.49 1.65 11.01
N LYS A 40 8.59 2.35 11.71
CA LYS A 40 7.15 2.35 11.38
C LYS A 40 6.83 2.96 10.01
N HIS A 41 7.70 3.79 9.44
CA HIS A 41 7.48 4.38 8.11
C HIS A 41 8.19 3.60 6.99
N GLN A 42 8.86 2.48 7.29
CA GLN A 42 9.60 1.70 6.30
C GLN A 42 9.07 0.28 6.18
N THR A 43 9.01 -0.20 4.94
CA THR A 43 8.70 -1.60 4.67
C THR A 43 9.89 -2.51 5.05
N HIS A 44 9.66 -3.81 4.99
CA HIS A 44 10.65 -4.87 5.15
C HIS A 44 11.43 -5.09 3.84
N TYR A 45 11.02 -4.42 2.74
CA TYR A 45 11.68 -4.57 1.45
C TYR A 45 13.02 -3.84 1.44
N CYS A 46 14.03 -4.51 0.91
CA CYS A 46 15.34 -3.89 0.69
C CYS A 46 15.20 -2.69 -0.27
N PRO A 47 16.03 -1.64 -0.13
CA PRO A 47 16.11 -0.57 -1.11
C PRO A 47 16.34 -1.12 -2.52
N GLY A 48 15.50 -0.74 -3.48
CA GLY A 48 15.55 -1.24 -4.86
C GLY A 48 14.97 -2.63 -5.09
N CYS A 49 14.36 -3.27 -4.08
CA CYS A 49 13.72 -4.58 -4.25
C CYS A 49 12.49 -4.50 -5.15
N GLY A 50 12.39 -5.41 -6.13
CA GLY A 50 11.24 -5.50 -7.03
C GLY A 50 9.90 -5.76 -6.32
N HIS A 51 9.90 -6.39 -5.14
CA HIS A 51 8.66 -6.59 -4.37
C HIS A 51 8.05 -5.26 -3.91
N GLY A 52 8.87 -4.33 -3.41
CA GLY A 52 8.40 -3.01 -2.99
C GLY A 52 7.86 -2.20 -4.16
N VAL A 53 8.53 -2.27 -5.31
CA VAL A 53 8.08 -1.63 -6.55
C VAL A 53 6.76 -2.24 -7.04
N ALA A 54 6.66 -3.57 -7.09
CA ALA A 54 5.44 -4.25 -7.50
C ALA A 54 4.27 -3.91 -6.58
N HIS A 55 4.48 -3.88 -5.26
CA HIS A 55 3.42 -3.49 -4.32
C HIS A 55 2.99 -2.03 -4.52
N LYS A 56 3.93 -1.10 -4.74
CA LYS A 56 3.57 0.28 -5.10
C LYS A 56 2.64 0.34 -6.31
N LEU A 57 3.01 -0.34 -7.40
CA LEU A 57 2.23 -0.35 -8.64
C LEU A 57 0.86 -1.01 -8.47
N ILE A 58 0.78 -2.08 -7.67
CA ILE A 58 -0.50 -2.72 -7.36
C ILE A 58 -1.39 -1.77 -6.55
N ALA A 59 -0.85 -1.03 -5.57
CA ALA A 59 -1.63 -0.07 -4.80
C ALA A 59 -2.21 1.05 -5.69
N GLU A 60 -1.38 1.61 -6.56
CA GLU A 60 -1.81 2.62 -7.55
C GLU A 60 -2.91 2.06 -8.47
N ALA A 61 -2.75 0.84 -8.99
CA ALA A 61 -3.76 0.22 -9.83
C ALA A 61 -5.09 -0.05 -9.08
N LEU A 62 -5.03 -0.52 -7.84
CA LEU A 62 -6.21 -0.77 -7.02
C LEU A 62 -6.94 0.54 -6.65
N GLN A 63 -6.18 1.61 -6.40
CA GLN A 63 -6.70 2.96 -6.20
C GLN A 63 -7.44 3.45 -7.43
N ASP A 64 -6.80 3.40 -8.60
CA ASP A 64 -7.37 3.86 -9.87
C ASP A 64 -8.64 3.09 -10.24
N LEU A 65 -8.68 1.79 -9.91
CA LEU A 65 -9.85 0.94 -10.13
C LEU A 65 -10.94 1.12 -9.06
N GLY A 66 -10.65 1.71 -7.91
CA GLY A 66 -11.61 1.88 -6.81
C GLY A 66 -12.10 0.55 -6.21
N VAL A 67 -11.22 -0.46 -6.12
CA VAL A 67 -11.59 -1.83 -5.72
C VAL A 67 -10.99 -2.27 -4.37
N GLN A 68 -10.55 -1.34 -3.53
CA GLN A 68 -9.93 -1.62 -2.22
C GLN A 68 -10.76 -2.61 -1.37
N ASP A 69 -12.01 -2.25 -1.05
CA ASP A 69 -12.93 -3.08 -0.23
C ASP A 69 -13.38 -4.39 -0.89
N ARG A 70 -13.03 -4.58 -2.17
CA ARG A 70 -13.36 -5.76 -2.97
C ARG A 70 -12.13 -6.60 -3.31
N THR A 71 -10.99 -6.29 -2.71
CA THR A 71 -9.71 -6.94 -2.97
C THR A 71 -9.28 -7.76 -1.76
N ILE A 72 -8.81 -8.98 -2.04
CA ILE A 72 -8.15 -9.84 -1.05
C ILE A 72 -6.76 -10.20 -1.58
N PHE A 73 -5.70 -9.85 -0.85
CA PHE A 73 -4.37 -10.37 -1.10
C PHE A 73 -4.24 -11.79 -0.55
N VAL A 74 -3.88 -12.71 -1.45
CA VAL A 74 -3.52 -14.08 -1.09
C VAL A 74 -2.01 -14.21 -1.14
N SER A 75 -1.38 -13.96 0.01
CA SER A 75 0.07 -13.79 0.12
C SER A 75 0.78 -15.14 0.32
N PRO A 76 1.74 -15.52 -0.56
CA PRO A 76 2.52 -16.75 -0.41
C PRO A 76 3.64 -16.60 0.63
N VAL A 77 4.22 -17.72 1.09
CA VAL A 77 5.46 -17.69 1.88
C VAL A 77 6.62 -17.14 1.03
N GLY A 78 7.23 -16.04 1.50
CA GLY A 78 8.37 -15.35 0.88
C GLY A 78 8.40 -13.86 1.27
N CYS A 79 9.34 -13.06 0.76
CA CYS A 79 9.37 -11.61 1.07
C CYS A 79 8.10 -10.88 0.63
N SER A 80 7.48 -11.30 -0.48
CA SER A 80 6.18 -10.78 -0.94
C SER A 80 5.06 -10.96 0.09
N VAL A 81 5.21 -11.87 1.06
CA VAL A 81 4.20 -12.09 2.09
C VAL A 81 3.88 -10.82 2.86
N PHE A 82 4.85 -9.91 3.02
CA PHE A 82 4.67 -8.72 3.85
C PHE A 82 3.58 -7.74 3.36
N ALA A 83 2.96 -7.97 2.19
CA ALA A 83 1.77 -7.24 1.73
C ALA A 83 0.73 -7.02 2.85
N TYR A 84 0.46 -8.05 3.66
CA TYR A 84 -0.56 -7.98 4.69
C TYR A 84 -0.26 -7.01 5.84
N TYR A 85 0.99 -6.60 6.02
CA TYR A 85 1.35 -5.56 7.00
C TYR A 85 1.18 -4.13 6.46
N TYR A 86 0.98 -3.99 5.15
CA TYR A 86 1.14 -2.71 4.47
C TYR A 86 -0.13 -2.22 3.81
N PHE A 87 -0.92 -3.14 3.25
CA PHE A 87 -2.11 -2.77 2.52
C PHE A 87 -3.35 -2.78 3.40
N ASP A 88 -4.13 -1.73 3.25
CA ASP A 88 -5.49 -1.60 3.75
C ASP A 88 -6.48 -2.30 2.81
N VAL A 89 -6.39 -3.62 2.73
CA VAL A 89 -7.34 -4.49 2.01
C VAL A 89 -7.54 -5.79 2.79
N GLY A 90 -8.41 -6.67 2.31
CA GLY A 90 -8.49 -8.04 2.84
C GLY A 90 -7.16 -8.77 2.62
N ASN A 91 -6.66 -9.49 3.63
CA ASN A 91 -5.38 -10.17 3.52
C ASN A 91 -5.45 -11.59 4.11
N VAL A 92 -4.81 -12.54 3.44
CA VAL A 92 -4.62 -13.91 3.95
C VAL A 92 -3.24 -14.43 3.57
N GLN A 93 -2.48 -14.90 4.56
CA GLN A 93 -1.26 -15.66 4.32
C GLN A 93 -1.62 -17.13 4.07
N VAL A 94 -0.99 -17.73 3.06
CA VAL A 94 -1.22 -19.14 2.74
C VAL A 94 0.08 -19.94 2.65
N ALA A 95 -0.07 -21.26 2.63
CA ALA A 95 1.05 -22.18 2.57
C ALA A 95 1.95 -21.96 1.35
N HIS A 96 3.22 -22.30 1.50
CA HIS A 96 4.22 -22.14 0.44
C HIS A 96 3.79 -22.88 -0.84
N GLY A 97 3.87 -22.19 -1.99
CA GLY A 97 3.44 -22.73 -3.28
C GLY A 97 1.93 -22.93 -3.47
N ARG A 98 1.09 -22.41 -2.55
CA ARG A 98 -0.38 -22.62 -2.59
C ARG A 98 -1.21 -21.36 -2.85
N ALA A 99 -0.60 -20.19 -3.05
CA ALA A 99 -1.34 -18.93 -3.31
C ALA A 99 -2.39 -19.03 -4.43
N PRO A 100 -2.08 -19.53 -5.65
CA PRO A 100 -3.09 -19.65 -6.69
C PRO A 100 -4.22 -20.63 -6.34
N ALA A 101 -3.89 -21.74 -5.68
CA ALA A 101 -4.87 -22.74 -5.27
C ALA A 101 -5.81 -22.20 -4.20
N ALA A 102 -5.29 -21.50 -3.19
CA ALA A 102 -6.09 -20.87 -2.15
C ALA A 102 -6.93 -19.70 -2.69
N ALA A 103 -6.39 -18.93 -3.64
CA ALA A 103 -7.12 -17.82 -4.26
C ALA A 103 -8.31 -18.24 -5.13
N THR A 104 -8.37 -19.51 -5.52
CA THR A 104 -9.51 -20.06 -6.28
C THR A 104 -10.66 -20.51 -5.37
N GLY A 105 -10.37 -20.73 -4.07
CA GLY A 105 -11.31 -21.30 -3.11
C GLY A 105 -12.31 -20.33 -2.52
#